data_AF-A0A1B8P1S8-F1
#
_entry.id   AF-A0A1B8P1S8-F1
#
_cell.length_a   1.000
_cell.length_b   1.000
_cell.length_c   1.000
_cell.angle_alpha   90.00
_cell.angle_beta   90.00
_cell.angle_gamma   90.00
#
_symmetry.space_group_name_H-M   'P 1'
#
loop_
_entity.id
_entity.type
_entity.pdbx_description
1 polymer ?
#
loop_
_entity_poly.entity_id
_entity_poly.type
_entity_poly.pdbx_seq_one_letter_code
_entity_poly.pdbx_strand_id
1 'polypeptide(L)'
;MGGNIDGMFGEISSTLSYMESGDMMPILVFAEERLGNFPNIPTTVENGWDLTDGNERGVFVNADTPDEIVAKLESAFKEVYDSDAYQEYEERVNLHYREGWLGSEAYHKKLEDNYELYKRLLEES
;
A
#
# COMPACT_ATOMS: atom_id res chain seq x y z
N MET A 1 16.08 -17.24 -7.64
CA MET A 1 16.28 -17.31 -6.17
C MET A 1 17.48 -18.20 -5.81
N GLY A 2 18.15 -17.96 -4.67
CA GLY A 2 19.35 -18.71 -4.24
C GLY A 2 19.15 -19.72 -3.09
N GLY A 3 17.91 -19.92 -2.61
CA GLY A 3 17.62 -20.89 -1.53
C GLY A 3 18.04 -20.47 -0.12
N ASN A 4 18.26 -19.17 0.12
CA ASN A 4 18.77 -18.67 1.41
C ASN A 4 17.68 -18.24 2.42
N ILE A 5 16.42 -18.17 1.99
CA ILE A 5 15.26 -17.82 2.83
C ILE A 5 14.07 -18.71 2.46
N ASP A 6 13.28 -19.10 3.46
CA ASP A 6 12.11 -19.98 3.28
C ASP A 6 10.81 -19.23 2.95
N GLY A 7 10.76 -17.93 3.23
CA GLY A 7 9.60 -17.09 2.98
C GLY A 7 9.94 -15.60 2.99
N MET A 8 9.08 -14.80 2.38
CA MET A 8 9.19 -13.35 2.38
C MET A 8 7.81 -12.68 2.41
N PHE A 9 7.78 -11.47 2.94
CA PHE A 9 6.69 -10.52 2.75
C PHE A 9 7.17 -9.46 1.75
N GLY A 10 6.32 -9.08 0.78
CA GLY A 10 6.72 -8.13 -0.25
C GLY A 10 5.56 -7.68 -1.14
N GLU A 11 5.86 -6.70 -2.00
CA GLU A 11 4.88 -6.12 -2.91
C GLU A 11 4.60 -7.06 -4.10
N ILE A 12 3.32 -7.28 -4.43
CA ILE A 12 2.88 -8.17 -5.53
C ILE A 12 3.54 -7.80 -6.86
N SER A 13 3.64 -6.50 -7.16
CA SER A 13 4.26 -5.99 -8.39
C SER A 13 5.70 -6.47 -8.57
N SER A 14 6.46 -6.57 -7.48
CA SER A 14 7.86 -7.01 -7.48
C SER A 14 8.03 -8.53 -7.54
N THR A 15 7.05 -9.29 -7.06
CA THR A 15 7.10 -10.76 -6.96
C THR A 15 6.37 -11.47 -8.08
N LEU A 16 5.58 -10.76 -8.89
CA LEU A 16 4.71 -11.33 -9.91
C LEU A 16 5.44 -12.28 -10.88
N SER A 17 6.58 -11.88 -11.42
CA SER A 17 7.35 -12.74 -12.34
C SER A 17 7.84 -14.05 -11.71
N TYR A 18 8.11 -14.05 -10.39
CA TYR A 18 8.48 -15.25 -9.65
C TYR A 18 7.25 -16.13 -9.33
N MET A 19 6.10 -15.50 -9.10
CA MET A 19 4.82 -16.21 -8.94
C MET A 19 4.41 -16.91 -10.25
N GLU A 20 4.55 -16.21 -11.38
CA GLU A 20 4.22 -16.73 -12.71
C GLU A 20 5.16 -17.85 -13.18
N SER A 21 6.46 -17.74 -12.86
CA SER A 21 7.45 -18.79 -13.15
C SER A 21 7.38 -19.99 -12.22
N GLY A 22 6.66 -19.87 -11.08
CA GLY A 22 6.59 -20.91 -10.05
C GLY A 22 7.78 -20.95 -9.10
N ASP A 23 8.72 -20.01 -9.23
CA ASP A 23 9.86 -19.84 -8.31
C ASP A 23 9.42 -19.42 -6.90
N MET A 24 8.29 -18.74 -6.80
CA MET A 24 7.64 -18.36 -5.53
C MET A 24 6.18 -18.81 -5.52
N MET A 25 5.76 -19.40 -4.41
CA MET A 25 4.35 -19.75 -4.19
C MET A 25 3.70 -18.70 -3.28
N PRO A 26 2.69 -17.94 -3.77
CA PRO A 26 1.94 -17.03 -2.91
C PRO A 26 1.10 -17.83 -1.91
N ILE A 27 1.15 -17.44 -0.63
CA ILE A 27 0.48 -18.18 0.45
C ILE A 27 -0.71 -17.41 1.00
N LEU A 28 -0.58 -16.08 1.14
CA LEU A 28 -1.54 -15.17 1.75
C LEU A 28 -1.42 -13.78 1.15
N VAL A 29 -2.53 -13.03 1.15
CA VAL A 29 -2.54 -11.59 0.89
C VAL A 29 -3.09 -10.83 2.10
N PHE A 30 -2.46 -9.70 2.43
CA PHE A 30 -2.80 -8.88 3.60
C PHE A 30 -3.91 -7.90 3.24
N ALA A 31 -5.07 -8.43 2.88
CA ALA A 31 -6.20 -7.67 2.37
C ALA A 31 -7.52 -8.08 3.05
N GLU A 32 -8.49 -7.18 2.96
CA GLU A 32 -9.85 -7.38 3.43
C GLU A 32 -10.58 -8.39 2.55
N GLU A 33 -10.40 -8.24 1.23
CA GLU A 33 -11.03 -9.05 0.20
C GLU A 33 -9.97 -9.64 -0.75
N ARG A 34 -10.34 -10.72 -1.44
CA ARG A 34 -9.44 -11.33 -2.43
C ARG A 34 -9.22 -10.39 -3.60
N LEU A 35 -7.99 -10.34 -4.09
CA LEU A 35 -7.64 -9.54 -5.25
C LEU A 35 -8.24 -10.17 -6.51
N GLY A 36 -8.91 -9.39 -7.35
CA GLY A 36 -9.60 -9.89 -8.54
C GLY A 36 -8.69 -10.67 -9.50
N ASN A 37 -7.44 -10.22 -9.66
CA ASN A 37 -6.43 -10.89 -10.50
C ASN A 37 -5.83 -12.15 -9.84
N PHE A 38 -6.04 -12.36 -8.54
CA PHE A 38 -5.48 -13.46 -7.77
C PHE A 38 -6.52 -14.13 -6.86
N PRO A 39 -7.64 -14.63 -7.41
CA PRO A 39 -8.78 -15.09 -6.61
C PRO A 39 -8.49 -16.38 -5.83
N ASN A 40 -7.37 -17.05 -6.11
CA ASN A 40 -6.97 -18.29 -5.42
C ASN A 40 -6.10 -18.04 -4.18
N ILE A 41 -5.58 -16.83 -3.99
CA ILE A 41 -4.78 -16.48 -2.83
C ILE A 41 -5.73 -16.09 -1.69
N PRO A 42 -5.71 -16.79 -0.54
CA PRO A 42 -6.58 -16.43 0.58
C PRO A 42 -6.12 -15.13 1.24
N THR A 43 -7.05 -14.42 1.85
CA THR A 43 -6.72 -13.24 2.65
C THR A 43 -6.38 -13.59 4.10
N THR A 44 -5.69 -12.69 4.79
CA THR A 44 -5.49 -12.76 6.24
C THR A 44 -6.83 -12.77 7.00
N VAL A 45 -7.81 -11.98 6.53
CA VAL A 45 -9.15 -11.90 7.15
C VAL A 45 -9.93 -13.20 7.01
N GLU A 46 -9.82 -13.92 5.88
CA GLU A 46 -10.42 -15.26 5.72
C GLU A 46 -9.87 -16.29 6.72
N ASN A 47 -8.69 -16.04 7.28
CA ASN A 47 -8.05 -16.87 8.31
C ASN A 47 -8.36 -16.37 9.74
N GLY A 48 -9.23 -15.37 9.90
CA GLY A 48 -9.60 -14.80 11.19
C GLY A 48 -8.55 -13.86 11.77
N TRP A 49 -7.60 -13.38 10.95
CA TRP A 49 -6.61 -12.39 11.37
C TRP A 49 -7.05 -11.01 10.93
N ASP A 50 -7.28 -10.13 11.91
CA ASP A 50 -7.50 -8.69 11.68
C ASP A 50 -6.16 -8.00 11.41
N LEU A 51 -5.56 -8.37 10.26
CA LEU A 51 -4.25 -7.91 9.84
C LEU A 51 -4.28 -7.65 8.34
N THR A 52 -4.52 -6.40 7.97
CA THR A 52 -4.42 -5.95 6.59
C THR A 52 -3.32 -4.91 6.49
N ASP A 53 -2.60 -4.91 5.37
CA ASP A 53 -1.47 -4.00 5.16
C ASP A 53 -1.30 -3.72 3.67
N GLY A 54 -0.79 -2.53 3.36
CA GLY A 54 -0.66 -2.05 1.98
C GLY A 54 0.35 -0.93 1.91
N ASN A 55 1.09 -0.90 0.81
CA ASN A 55 2.10 0.11 0.60
C ASN A 55 1.45 1.44 0.27
N GLU A 56 1.94 2.50 0.91
CA GLU A 56 1.56 3.86 0.61
C GLU A 56 2.79 4.72 0.32
N ARG A 57 2.56 5.88 -0.29
CA ARG A 57 3.58 6.90 -0.53
C ARG A 57 2.98 8.25 -0.15
N GLY A 58 3.71 9.01 0.66
CA GLY A 58 3.35 10.37 1.06
C GLY A 58 4.30 11.40 0.46
N VAL A 59 3.78 12.59 0.19
CA VAL A 59 4.59 13.77 -0.14
C VAL A 59 4.64 14.68 1.08
N PHE A 60 5.84 15.05 1.48
CA PHE A 60 6.07 15.88 2.66
C PHE A 60 6.76 17.18 2.25
N VAL A 61 6.34 18.27 2.87
CA VAL A 61 6.96 19.59 2.74
C VAL A 61 7.55 20.03 4.08
N ASN A 62 8.32 21.11 4.07
CA ASN A 62 8.81 21.70 5.32
C ASN A 62 7.64 22.19 6.19
N ALA A 63 7.75 22.06 7.51
CA ALA A 63 6.68 22.43 8.45
C ALA A 63 6.28 23.92 8.36
N ASP A 64 7.19 24.80 7.94
CA ASP A 64 6.95 26.23 7.77
C ASP A 64 6.42 26.59 6.36
N THR A 65 6.11 25.59 5.51
CA THR A 65 5.53 25.83 4.18
C THR A 65 4.13 26.44 4.34
N PRO A 66 3.82 27.60 3.72
CA PRO A 66 2.50 28.23 3.84
C PRO A 66 1.37 27.33 3.32
N ASP A 67 0.22 27.37 4.00
CA ASP A 67 -0.97 26.57 3.67
C ASP A 67 -1.42 26.70 2.21
N GLU A 68 -1.29 27.91 1.64
CA GLU A 68 -1.63 28.16 0.24
C GLU A 68 -0.75 27.36 -0.75
N ILE A 69 0.51 27.12 -0.39
CA ILE A 69 1.44 26.30 -1.18
C ILE A 69 1.10 24.82 -1.00
N VAL A 70 0.77 24.39 0.21
CA VAL A 70 0.31 23.02 0.49
C VAL A 70 -0.94 22.70 -0.32
N ALA A 71 -1.96 23.56 -0.27
CA ALA A 71 -3.21 23.38 -1.01
C ALA A 71 -2.98 23.34 -2.53
N LYS A 72 -2.04 24.15 -3.05
CA LYS A 72 -1.68 24.14 -4.46
C LYS A 72 -1.00 22.84 -4.88
N LEU A 73 -0.09 22.32 -4.05
CA LEU A 73 0.58 21.03 -4.32
C LEU A 73 -0.41 19.88 -4.25
N GLU A 74 -1.26 19.83 -3.22
CA GLU A 74 -2.30 18.81 -3.08
C GLU A 74 -3.22 18.79 -4.30
N SER A 75 -3.68 19.95 -4.75
CA SER A 75 -4.51 20.07 -5.96
C SER A 75 -3.79 19.53 -7.19
N ALA A 76 -2.52 19.88 -7.38
CA ALA A 76 -1.74 19.39 -8.52
C ALA A 76 -1.51 17.87 -8.49
N PHE A 77 -1.24 17.29 -7.32
CA PHE A 77 -1.12 15.83 -7.19
C PHE A 77 -2.46 15.13 -7.41
N LYS A 78 -3.56 15.73 -6.96
CA LYS A 78 -4.91 15.21 -7.19
C LYS A 78 -5.26 15.22 -8.68
N GLU A 79 -4.94 16.29 -9.41
CA GLU A 79 -5.10 16.34 -10.86
C GLU A 79 -4.31 15.23 -11.59
N VAL A 80 -3.08 14.95 -11.14
CA VAL A 80 -2.29 13.83 -11.70
C VAL A 80 -2.91 12.49 -11.34
N TYR A 81 -3.30 12.28 -10.09
CA TYR A 81 -3.93 11.04 -9.63
C TYR A 81 -5.22 10.75 -10.43
N ASP A 82 -6.03 11.77 -10.69
CA ASP A 82 -7.29 11.66 -11.44
C ASP A 82 -7.09 11.57 -12.96
N SER A 83 -5.86 11.71 -13.46
CA SER A 83 -5.60 11.64 -14.90
C SER A 83 -5.69 10.21 -15.42
N ASP A 84 -6.24 10.05 -16.62
CA ASP A 84 -6.31 8.75 -17.31
C ASP A 84 -4.93 8.06 -17.37
N ALA A 85 -3.86 8.83 -17.60
CA ALA A 85 -2.51 8.31 -17.67
C ALA A 85 -2.04 7.66 -16.35
N TYR A 86 -2.44 8.22 -15.20
CA TYR A 86 -2.11 7.63 -13.91
C TYR A 86 -3.03 6.44 -13.59
N GLN A 87 -4.33 6.56 -13.86
CA GLN A 87 -5.31 5.49 -13.65
C GLN A 87 -4.93 4.22 -14.47
N GLU A 88 -4.56 4.39 -15.74
CA GLU A 88 -4.05 3.28 -16.58
C GLU A 88 -2.72 2.71 -16.06
N TYR A 89 -1.86 3.58 -15.52
CA TYR A 89 -0.59 3.15 -14.93
C TYR A 89 -0.81 2.29 -13.69
N GLU A 90 -1.62 2.75 -12.72
CA GLU A 90 -1.87 2.02 -11.47
C GLU A 90 -2.59 0.68 -11.69
N GLU A 91 -3.45 0.60 -12.71
CA GLU A 91 -4.05 -0.66 -13.13
C GLU A 91 -2.98 -1.64 -13.60
N ARG A 92 -2.15 -1.20 -14.55
CA ARG A 92 -1.08 -2.01 -15.17
C ARG A 92 -0.04 -2.50 -14.16
N VAL A 93 0.24 -1.72 -13.12
CA VAL A 93 1.25 -2.08 -12.09
C VAL A 93 0.64 -2.63 -10.80
N ASN A 94 -0.67 -2.91 -10.78
CA ASN A 94 -1.40 -3.52 -9.66
C ASN A 94 -1.37 -2.69 -8.35
N LEU A 95 -1.54 -1.37 -8.45
CA LEU A 95 -1.61 -0.45 -7.30
C LEU A 95 -3.06 -0.05 -6.92
N HIS A 96 -4.04 -0.52 -7.68
CA HIS A 96 -5.46 -0.11 -7.60
C HIS A 96 -6.32 -0.96 -6.65
N TYR A 97 -5.72 -1.81 -5.82
CA TYR A 97 -6.49 -2.75 -4.96
C TYR A 97 -7.15 -2.11 -3.75
N ARG A 98 -6.85 -0.83 -3.47
CA ARG A 98 -7.41 -0.06 -2.37
C ARG A 98 -7.70 1.36 -2.84
N GLU A 99 -8.48 2.08 -2.05
CA GLU A 99 -8.63 3.53 -2.23
C GLU A 99 -7.24 4.19 -2.17
N GLY A 100 -6.80 4.75 -3.29
CA GLY A 100 -5.42 5.17 -3.50
C GLY A 100 -5.13 6.63 -3.15
N TRP A 101 -6.16 7.46 -2.93
CA TRP A 101 -6.00 8.88 -2.63
C TRP A 101 -6.41 9.21 -1.21
N LEU A 102 -5.53 9.92 -0.49
CA LEU A 102 -5.85 10.51 0.80
C LEU A 102 -5.33 11.96 0.82
N GLY A 103 -6.23 12.91 1.08
CA GLY A 103 -5.87 14.33 1.17
C GLY A 103 -5.03 14.65 2.40
N SER A 104 -4.44 15.85 2.45
CA SER A 104 -3.42 16.20 3.45
C SER A 104 -3.88 16.00 4.90
N GLU A 105 -5.10 16.44 5.24
CA GLU A 105 -5.66 16.31 6.59
C GLU A 105 -5.85 14.85 7.00
N ALA A 106 -6.48 14.06 6.15
CA ALA A 106 -6.75 12.66 6.42
C ALA A 106 -5.44 11.84 6.45
N TYR A 107 -4.47 12.17 5.60
CA TYR A 107 -3.16 11.53 5.60
C TYR A 107 -2.36 11.88 6.87
N HIS A 108 -2.44 13.12 7.34
CA HIS A 108 -1.84 13.52 8.62
C HIS A 108 -2.40 12.71 9.78
N LYS A 109 -3.74 12.61 9.88
CA LYS A 109 -4.39 11.81 10.92
C LYS A 109 -3.96 10.34 10.86
N LYS A 110 -3.87 9.77 9.66
CA LYS A 110 -3.39 8.40 9.47
C LYS A 110 -1.97 8.20 9.99
N LEU A 111 -1.07 9.17 9.78
CA LEU A 111 0.30 9.11 10.30
C LEU A 111 0.34 9.14 11.83
N GLU A 112 -0.51 9.94 12.47
CA GLU A 112 -0.65 9.96 13.93
C GLU A 112 -1.17 8.60 14.46
N ASP A 113 -2.21 8.05 13.82
CA ASP A 113 -2.77 6.74 14.18
C ASP A 113 -1.71 5.62 14.03
N ASN A 114 -0.94 5.65 12.92
CA ASN A 114 0.17 4.72 12.67
C ASN A 114 1.27 4.85 13.72
N TYR A 115 1.64 6.08 14.09
CA TYR A 115 2.67 6.33 15.11
C TYR A 115 2.26 5.72 16.46
N GLU A 116 1.02 5.92 16.90
CA GLU A 116 0.52 5.35 18.15
C GLU A 116 0.42 3.81 18.10
N LEU A 117 0.04 3.24 16.95
CA LEU A 117 0.04 1.80 16.75
C LEU A 117 1.46 1.23 16.89
N TYR A 118 2.42 1.74 16.12
CA TYR A 118 3.78 1.21 16.11
C TYR A 118 4.51 1.42 17.43
N LYS A 119 4.28 2.55 18.09
CA LYS A 119 4.83 2.80 19.43
C LYS A 119 4.39 1.72 20.42
N ARG A 120 3.09 1.41 20.45
CA ARG A 120 2.54 0.35 21.32
C ARG A 120 3.15 -1.02 21.02
N LEU A 121 3.22 -1.40 19.75
CA LEU A 121 3.78 -2.69 19.33
C LEU A 121 5.25 -2.84 19.74
N LEU A 122 6.03 -1.75 19.67
CA LEU A 122 7.44 -1.74 20.09
C LEU A 122 7.61 -1.76 21.62
N GLU A 123 6.66 -1.20 22.37
CA GLU A 123 6.68 -1.25 23.83
C GLU A 123 6.25 -2.63 24.38
N GLU A 124 5.44 -3.37 23.63
CA GLU A 124 4.97 -4.72 23.98
C GLU A 124 5.90 -5.86 23.52
N SER A 125 6.94 -5.55 22.73
CA SER A 125 7.90 -6.53 22.17
C SER A 125 9.09 -6.87 23.07
#